data_AF-A0A1X2HU35-F1
#
_entry.id   AF-A0A1X2HU35-F1
#
_cell.length_a   1.000
_cell.length_b   1.000
_cell.length_c   1.000
_cell.angle_alpha   90.00
_cell.angle_beta   90.00
_cell.angle_gamma   90.00
#
_symmetry.space_group_name_H-M   'P 1'
#
loop_
_entity.id
_entity.type
_entity.pdbx_description
1 polymer ?
#
loop_
_entity_poly.entity_id
_entity_poly.type
_entity_poly.pdbx_seq_one_letter_code
_entity_poly.pdbx_strand_id
1 'polypeptide(L)'
;QPSPSRPQSTAYFTWLVFMQSKWVPFDPDNQSRLEQTLNLGGTFVDIQDSHFQGVKRVRVFPKSNYLSYLGVKYRLSRVMQPDAWID
;
A
#
# COMPACT_ATOMS: atom_id res chain seq x y z
N GLN A 1 -13.11 15.01 36.02
CA GLN A 1 -12.17 13.97 35.51
C GLN A 1 -12.09 14.10 34.00
N PRO A 2 -10.91 14.34 33.40
CA PRO A 2 -10.76 14.21 31.96
C PRO A 2 -10.60 12.73 31.60
N SER A 3 -11.37 12.27 30.62
CA SER A 3 -11.28 10.92 30.05
C SER A 3 -9.90 10.69 29.44
N PRO A 4 -9.29 9.49 29.54
CA PRO A 4 -8.05 9.21 28.83
C PRO A 4 -8.33 9.22 27.33
N SER A 5 -7.79 10.20 26.62
CA SER A 5 -7.71 10.19 25.17
C SER A 5 -6.89 8.96 24.76
N ARG A 6 -7.54 7.94 24.20
CA ARG A 6 -6.82 6.82 23.55
C ARG A 6 -5.84 7.44 22.56
N PRO A 7 -4.53 7.12 22.61
CA PRO A 7 -3.66 7.47 21.50
C PRO A 7 -4.32 6.90 20.24
N GLN A 8 -4.52 7.74 19.23
CA GLN A 8 -4.93 7.25 17.93
C GLN A 8 -3.82 6.30 17.49
N SER A 9 -4.07 5.00 17.60
CA SER A 9 -3.26 3.98 16.95
C SER A 9 -3.19 4.39 15.49
N THR A 10 -2.04 4.92 15.07
CA THR A 10 -1.71 5.07 13.66
C THR A 10 -1.55 3.67 13.13
N ALA A 11 -2.69 3.04 12.80
CA ALA A 11 -2.73 1.71 12.26
C ALA A 11 -1.73 1.61 11.10
N TYR A 12 -0.70 0.78 11.27
CA TYR A 12 0.32 0.58 10.26
C TYR A 12 -0.27 -0.26 9.14
N PHE A 13 -0.27 0.23 7.91
CA PHE A 13 -0.75 -0.52 6.76
C PHE A 13 0.42 -1.00 5.90
N THR A 14 0.29 -2.20 5.35
CA THR A 14 1.20 -2.75 4.34
C THR A 14 0.44 -3.01 3.05
N TRP A 15 0.94 -2.43 1.97
CA TRP A 15 0.49 -2.66 0.61
C TRP A 15 1.24 -3.83 -0.02
N LEU A 16 0.46 -4.78 -0.54
CA LEU A 16 0.93 -6.01 -1.14
C LEU A 16 0.41 -6.13 -2.56
N VAL A 17 1.24 -6.58 -3.50
CA VAL A 17 0.84 -7.00 -4.84
C VAL A 17 0.82 -8.52 -4.94
N PHE A 18 -0.20 -9.07 -5.60
CA PHE A 18 -0.24 -10.50 -5.92
C PHE A 18 0.51 -10.76 -7.23
N MET A 19 1.65 -11.43 -7.14
CA MET A 19 2.47 -11.82 -8.29
C MET A 19 3.19 -13.12 -8.02
N GLN A 20 3.45 -13.90 -9.08
CA GLN A 20 4.11 -15.22 -8.96
C GLN A 20 3.41 -16.12 -7.92
N SER A 21 2.07 -16.10 -7.89
CA SER A 21 1.24 -16.88 -6.96
C SER A 21 1.45 -16.58 -5.48
N LYS A 22 1.98 -15.40 -5.13
CA LYS A 22 2.18 -14.96 -3.74
C LYS A 22 1.85 -13.47 -3.56
N TRP A 23 1.57 -13.08 -2.33
CA TRP A 23 1.52 -11.68 -1.94
C TRP A 23 2.93 -11.21 -1.58
N VAL A 24 3.40 -10.14 -2.21
CA VAL A 24 4.70 -9.52 -1.90
C VAL A 24 4.52 -8.05 -1.54
N PRO A 25 5.25 -7.54 -0.53
CA PRO A 25 5.20 -6.13 -0.19
C PRO A 25 5.91 -5.28 -1.24
N PHE A 26 5.35 -4.11 -1.56
CA PHE A 26 6.09 -3.09 -2.29
C PHE A 26 7.26 -2.55 -1.48
N ASP A 27 8.19 -1.91 -2.18
CA ASP A 27 9.33 -1.20 -1.57
C ASP A 27 8.85 -0.17 -0.53
N PRO A 28 9.62 0.06 0.56
CA PRO A 28 9.22 0.95 1.66
C PRO A 28 8.78 2.36 1.21
N ASP A 29 9.47 2.93 0.23
CA ASP A 29 9.13 4.26 -0.32
C ASP A 29 7.75 4.27 -1.01
N ASN A 30 7.37 3.15 -1.63
CA ASN A 30 6.08 3.02 -2.30
C ASN A 30 4.94 2.80 -1.31
N GLN A 31 5.20 2.18 -0.15
CA GLN A 31 4.22 2.03 0.93
C GLN A 31 3.65 3.39 1.34
N SER A 32 4.52 4.35 1.61
CA SER A 32 4.12 5.70 2.04
C SER A 32 3.39 6.47 0.94
N ARG A 33 3.82 6.37 -0.31
CA ARG A 33 3.16 7.02 -1.46
C ARG A 33 1.76 6.49 -1.71
N LEU A 34 1.56 5.18 -1.61
CA LEU A 34 0.25 4.55 -1.78
C LEU A 34 -0.71 4.99 -0.67
N GLU A 35 -0.24 4.99 0.56
CA GLU A 35 -1.00 5.43 1.72
C GLU A 35 -1.37 6.93 1.63
N GLN A 36 -0.42 7.78 1.28
CA GLN A 36 -0.66 9.21 1.07
C GLN A 36 -1.68 9.46 -0.05
N THR A 37 -1.55 8.75 -1.18
CA THR A 37 -2.49 8.88 -2.31
C THR A 37 -3.91 8.53 -1.90
N LEU A 38 -4.07 7.45 -1.13
CA LEU A 38 -5.39 7.06 -0.63
C LEU A 38 -5.97 8.10 0.34
N ASN A 39 -5.16 8.61 1.27
CA ASN A 39 -5.58 9.61 2.26
C ASN A 39 -5.94 10.97 1.63
N LEU A 40 -5.30 11.34 0.52
CA LEU A 40 -5.64 12.53 -0.26
C LEU A 40 -6.80 12.31 -1.24
N GLY A 41 -7.41 11.13 -1.27
CA GLY A 41 -8.49 10.80 -2.21
C GLY A 41 -8.05 10.70 -3.67
N GLY A 42 -6.76 10.48 -3.92
CA GLY A 42 -6.19 10.36 -5.25
C GLY A 42 -6.67 9.09 -5.99
N THR A 43 -6.74 9.19 -7.32
CA THR A 43 -7.20 8.09 -8.18
C THR A 43 -6.12 7.05 -8.44
N PHE A 44 -4.90 7.51 -8.73
CA PHE A 44 -3.75 6.66 -9.04
C PHE A 44 -2.44 7.31 -8.62
N VAL A 45 -1.40 6.49 -8.51
CA VAL A 45 -0.01 6.94 -8.32
C VAL A 45 0.91 6.10 -9.20
N ASP A 46 1.88 6.75 -9.85
CA ASP A 46 2.92 6.07 -10.61
C ASP A 46 4.11 5.82 -9.67
N ILE A 47 4.47 4.55 -9.46
CA ILE A 47 5.57 4.12 -8.59
C ILE A 47 6.69 3.47 -9.38
N GLN A 48 7.91 3.47 -8.85
CA GLN A 48 9.00 2.64 -9.34
C GLN A 48 9.29 1.61 -8.26
N ASP A 49 9.23 0.33 -8.60
CA ASP A 49 9.29 -0.74 -7.60
C ASP A 49 10.16 -1.89 -8.10
N SER A 50 10.95 -2.46 -7.18
CA SER A 50 11.95 -3.49 -7.46
C SER A 50 11.37 -4.78 -8.05
N HIS A 51 10.09 -5.07 -7.81
CA HIS A 51 9.39 -6.21 -8.40
C HIS A 51 9.14 -6.10 -9.91
N PHE A 52 9.27 -4.90 -10.49
CA PHE A 52 9.03 -4.62 -11.90
C PHE A 52 10.31 -4.15 -12.60
N GLN A 53 11.26 -5.06 -12.72
CA GLN A 53 12.59 -4.76 -13.27
C GLN A 53 12.52 -4.20 -14.70
N GLY A 54 13.31 -3.15 -14.96
CA GLY A 54 13.37 -2.48 -16.26
C GLY A 54 12.19 -1.54 -16.55
N VAL A 55 11.27 -1.37 -15.61
CA VAL A 55 10.07 -0.54 -15.78
C VAL A 55 10.27 0.77 -15.04
N LYS A 56 10.22 1.89 -15.77
CA LYS A 56 10.41 3.21 -15.16
C LYS A 56 9.32 3.52 -14.14
N ARG A 57 8.06 3.18 -14.46
CA ARG A 57 6.89 3.47 -13.62
C ARG A 57 5.78 2.43 -13.82
N VAL A 58 5.13 2.05 -12.74
CA VAL A 58 3.93 1.21 -12.67
C VAL A 58 2.80 2.04 -12.09
N ARG A 59 1.65 2.04 -12.74
CA ARG A 59 0.48 2.79 -12.27
C ARG A 59 -0.34 1.94 -11.30
N VAL A 60 -0.51 2.42 -10.09
CA VAL A 60 -1.31 1.78 -9.05
C VAL A 60 -2.57 2.58 -8.81
N PHE A 61 -3.69 1.90 -8.60
CA PHE A 61 -5.00 2.48 -8.29
C PHE A 61 -5.45 2.01 -6.91
N PRO A 62 -4.99 2.68 -5.82
CA PRO A 62 -5.17 2.21 -4.45
C PRO A 62 -6.63 1.96 -4.08
N LYS A 63 -7.54 2.89 -4.45
CA LYS A 63 -8.97 2.79 -4.16
C LYS A 63 -9.67 1.63 -4.88
N SER A 64 -9.15 1.23 -6.05
CA SER A 64 -9.71 0.15 -6.86
C SER A 64 -9.00 -1.20 -6.65
N ASN A 65 -8.02 -1.27 -5.75
CA ASN A 65 -7.28 -2.48 -5.41
C ASN A 65 -6.65 -3.19 -6.62
N TYR A 66 -6.10 -2.42 -7.56
CA TYR A 66 -5.30 -3.00 -8.64
C TYR A 66 -4.13 -2.10 -9.05
N LEU A 67 -3.16 -2.69 -9.74
CA LEU A 67 -2.17 -1.96 -10.54
C LEU A 67 -2.23 -2.42 -11.99
N SER A 68 -1.82 -1.54 -12.90
CA SER A 68 -1.72 -1.81 -14.33
C SER A 68 -0.27 -1.94 -14.73
N TYR A 69 0.09 -3.11 -15.26
CA TYR A 69 1.43 -3.41 -15.74
C TYR A 69 1.36 -4.20 -17.05
N LEU A 70 1.97 -3.67 -18.12
CA LEU A 70 1.98 -4.27 -19.48
C LEU A 70 0.57 -4.66 -20.00
N GLY A 71 -0.45 -3.86 -19.69
CA GLY A 71 -1.84 -4.13 -20.09
C GLY A 71 -2.56 -5.16 -19.22
N VAL A 72 -1.90 -5.73 -18.22
CA VAL A 72 -2.46 -6.68 -17.26
C VAL A 72 -2.78 -5.97 -15.95
N LYS A 73 -3.92 -6.35 -15.34
CA LYS A 73 -4.30 -5.89 -14.00
C LYS A 73 -3.86 -6.89 -12.95
N TYR A 74 -3.03 -6.45 -12.02
CA TYR A 74 -2.60 -7.25 -10.88
C TYR A 74 -3.39 -6.86 -9.63
N ARG A 75 -3.69 -7.85 -8.79
CA ARG A 75 -4.42 -7.64 -7.54
C ARG A 75 -3.54 -6.93 -6.52
N LEU A 76 -4.15 -6.00 -5.80
CA LEU A 76 -3.53 -5.24 -4.73
C LEU A 76 -4.28 -5.51 -3.41
N SER A 77 -3.57 -5.54 -2.29
CA SER A 77 -4.16 -5.62 -0.96
C SER A 77 -3.49 -4.61 -0.03
N ARG A 78 -4.29 -3.98 0.84
CA ARG A 78 -3.84 -3.12 1.93
C ARG A 78 -4.18 -3.82 3.23
N VAL A 79 -3.17 -4.29 3.95
CA VAL A 79 -3.34 -5.08 5.18
C VAL A 79 -3.00 -4.21 6.38
N MET A 80 -3.90 -4.15 7.35
CA MET A 80 -3.62 -3.54 8.66
C MET A 80 -2.71 -4.47 9.45
N GLN A 81 -1.57 -3.98 9.88
CA GLN A 81 -0.69 -4.68 10.81
C GLN A 81 -1.23 -4.43 12.23
N PRO A 82 -1.37 -5.46 13.06
CA PRO A 82 -1.64 -5.26 14.48
C PRO A 82 -0.46 -4.49 15.09
N ASP A 83 -0.75 -3.52 15.97
CA ASP A 83 0.28 -2.87 16.76
C ASP A 83 1.00 -3.95 17.58
N ALA A 84 2.24 -4.27 17.20
CA ALA A 84 2.98 -5.39 17.76
C ALA A 84 3.39 -5.21 19.25
N TRP A 85 2.91 -4.16 19.93
CA TRP A 85 3.26 -3.78 21.31
C TRP A 85 2.03 -3.54 22.19
N ILE A 86 1.09 -4.48 22.20
CA ILE A 86 0.17 -4.63 23.35
C ILE A 86 0.49 -5.97 23.99
N ASP A 87 1.58 -6.02 24.75
CA ASP A 87 1.77 -6.93 25.88
C ASP A 87 1.63 -6.11 27.18
#